data_AF-T0RGM9-F1
#
_entry.id   AF-T0RGM9-F1
#
_cell.length_a   1.000
_cell.length_b   1.000
_cell.length_c   1.000
_cell.angle_alpha   90.00
_cell.angle_beta   90.00
_cell.angle_gamma   90.00
#
_symmetry.space_group_name_H-M   'P 1'
#
loop_
_entity.id
_entity.type
_entity.pdbx_description
1 polymer ?
#
loop_
_entity_poly.entity_id
_entity_poly.type
_entity_poly.pdbx_seq_one_letter_code
_entity_poly.pdbx_strand_id
1 'polypeptide(L)'
;MLPSTPAIVSTPTNDPTVAFASIKDVDNNNQVPRKSSRLRLIIGAIVFCGVVCASVGAYYIYDTKVRAPSSSIVSLIQSTPGLRLTLHAKRSSMAINGQTTLQVYVVPRSSASASGSLQFDALLSTTGDEVTDTYMLLNQRAYHRVSKNDLQVSASCLDQSRVPPVELMQSSLESATIVDSVNGSTATNCTDGKLLHLTFAGEDFAFCSSPTHQLTRATGTDLDMDIEYLSDASQLPSFDVPVVDGAALDCPVLVPSVAAASGQTLLQTSTSIWKAATGAPRILGLGSSSCGCSLEKMKPCLFVHGVGHLFSAPMTNTYLFDWGLIHKHAPCCSSTKFVHFEMWQRGWDNDDIQNEFCDAALSVSKSTTKTIEDLILVTYSMGNLITGSAVAKGKCNLSNKVTWVSIAGPMQGSLSGNLLEQKCQQGGGNLPLKGLLEITTLCPITDAFLKLKHETTVSPAIKANFLAAQAVRKQYATVLMCGSDSFGLSTIFGPVMKLVSALTKHGDMNDGVVAFESCRVGFEASSFSNNYADGGNYLASVNHFDNSFRNGDGWWGADRKPQKWFECVL
;
A
#
# COMPACT_ATOMS: atom_id res chain seq x y z
N MET A 1 28.42 35.11 26.39
CA MET A 1 29.41 36.01 25.75
C MET A 1 29.50 35.62 24.28
N LEU A 2 29.31 36.47 23.26
CA LEU A 2 28.93 37.90 23.19
C LEU A 2 29.87 38.89 23.91
N PRO A 3 29.99 40.15 23.46
CA PRO A 3 29.31 40.84 22.34
C PRO A 3 30.25 40.96 21.10
N SER A 4 30.07 41.78 20.04
CA SER A 4 29.04 42.79 19.67
C SER A 4 29.02 43.03 18.14
N THR A 5 27.84 43.20 17.56
CA THR A 5 27.55 44.14 16.44
C THR A 5 27.31 45.56 17.01
N PRO A 6 27.50 46.68 16.27
CA PRO A 6 26.54 47.22 15.25
C PRO A 6 27.27 47.95 14.07
N ALA A 7 26.74 48.83 13.20
CA ALA A 7 25.42 49.48 13.04
C ALA A 7 25.06 49.88 11.58
N ILE A 8 23.85 49.50 11.15
CA ILE A 8 22.79 50.26 10.44
C ILE A 8 23.12 51.66 9.84
N VAL A 9 22.79 51.87 8.55
CA VAL A 9 22.12 53.09 8.00
C VAL A 9 21.11 52.66 6.91
N SER A 10 20.09 53.51 6.67
CA SER A 10 18.75 53.22 6.12
C SER A 10 18.53 53.25 4.59
N THR A 11 17.42 52.62 4.18
CA THR A 11 16.73 52.72 2.87
C THR A 11 16.33 54.14 2.46
N PRO A 12 16.06 54.34 1.14
CA PRO A 12 14.71 54.77 0.75
C PRO A 12 14.06 53.93 -0.38
N THR A 13 12.72 54.00 -0.40
CA THR A 13 11.78 53.47 -1.40
C THR A 13 11.94 54.06 -2.80
N ASN A 14 11.62 53.29 -3.85
CA ASN A 14 11.43 53.82 -5.21
C ASN A 14 10.33 53.09 -6.01
N ASP A 15 9.20 53.77 -6.16
CA ASP A 15 8.28 53.84 -7.30
C ASP A 15 7.70 55.28 -7.22
N PRO A 16 7.34 56.02 -8.30
CA PRO A 16 6.95 55.50 -9.61
C PRO A 16 7.45 56.31 -10.84
N THR A 17 6.89 55.95 -12.01
CA THR A 17 6.77 56.78 -13.24
C THR A 17 8.06 57.29 -13.90
N VAL A 18 8.40 56.70 -15.06
CA VAL A 18 9.25 57.37 -16.06
C VAL A 18 8.37 58.04 -17.10
N ALA A 19 8.34 59.38 -17.08
CA ALA A 19 7.87 60.19 -18.18
C ALA A 19 9.07 60.85 -18.87
N PHE A 20 9.14 60.78 -20.20
CA PHE A 20 9.99 61.67 -21.00
C PHE A 20 9.15 62.34 -22.07
N ALA A 21 9.20 63.67 -22.08
CA ALA A 21 8.41 64.51 -22.97
C ALA A 21 9.22 64.96 -24.19
N SER A 22 8.55 64.95 -25.34
CA SER A 22 8.61 65.94 -26.41
C SER A 22 9.98 66.42 -26.93
N ILE A 23 10.26 66.08 -28.20
CA ILE A 23 10.95 66.99 -29.13
C ILE A 23 9.95 67.32 -30.24
N LYS A 24 9.83 68.60 -30.58
CA LYS A 24 8.95 69.11 -31.64
C LYS A 24 9.53 68.86 -33.03
N ASP A 25 8.64 68.54 -33.97
CA ASP A 25 8.51 69.09 -35.34
C ASP A 25 9.53 70.19 -35.73
N VAL A 26 10.05 70.31 -36.96
CA VAL A 26 9.72 69.76 -38.30
C VAL A 26 10.96 70.09 -39.21
N ASP A 27 11.33 69.42 -40.30
CA ASP A 27 10.58 69.35 -41.57
C ASP A 27 11.20 68.39 -42.64
N ASN A 28 10.31 67.95 -43.55
CA ASN A 28 10.47 67.61 -44.97
C ASN A 28 11.38 66.49 -45.56
N ASN A 29 10.71 65.74 -46.45
CA ASN A 29 11.20 65.00 -47.64
C ASN A 29 12.18 63.82 -47.49
N ASN A 30 11.62 62.61 -47.36
CA ASN A 30 11.52 61.73 -48.54
C ASN A 30 10.44 60.65 -48.41
N GLN A 31 9.83 60.27 -49.54
CA GLN A 31 8.71 59.32 -49.59
C GLN A 31 9.17 57.87 -49.46
N VAL A 32 8.64 57.13 -48.47
CA VAL A 32 8.62 55.66 -48.45
C VAL A 32 7.20 55.21 -48.07
N PRO A 33 6.56 54.29 -48.82
CA PRO A 33 5.10 54.11 -48.73
C PRO A 33 4.61 53.47 -47.43
N ARG A 34 3.63 54.13 -46.79
CA ARG A 34 2.81 53.59 -45.68
C ARG A 34 2.03 52.33 -46.12
N LYS A 35 2.65 51.15 -46.06
CA LYS A 35 1.95 49.84 -46.21
C LYS A 35 2.16 48.84 -45.05
N SER A 36 3.11 49.05 -44.14
CA SER A 36 3.45 48.05 -43.10
C SER A 36 2.58 48.06 -41.83
N SER A 37 2.01 49.20 -41.44
CA SER A 37 1.22 49.31 -40.19
C SER A 37 -0.07 48.47 -40.23
N ARG A 38 -0.87 48.57 -41.31
CA ARG A 38 -2.07 47.74 -41.48
C ARG A 38 -1.73 46.26 -41.57
N LEU A 39 -0.62 45.89 -42.23
CA LEU A 39 -0.19 44.50 -42.31
C LEU A 39 0.18 43.93 -40.93
N ARG A 40 0.87 44.69 -40.07
CA ARG A 40 1.16 44.27 -38.68
C ARG A 40 -0.10 44.13 -37.82
N LEU A 41 -1.07 45.02 -37.98
CA LEU A 41 -2.38 44.92 -37.30
C LEU A 41 -3.19 43.71 -37.78
N ILE A 42 -3.20 43.44 -39.09
CA ILE A 42 -3.87 42.28 -39.69
C ILE A 42 -3.19 40.97 -39.27
N ILE A 43 -1.86 40.90 -39.28
CA ILE A 43 -1.11 39.74 -38.78
C ILE A 43 -1.36 39.55 -37.29
N GLY A 44 -1.35 40.62 -36.48
CA GLY A 44 -1.68 40.57 -35.06
C GLY A 44 -3.10 40.05 -34.80
N ALA A 45 -4.09 40.52 -35.57
CA ALA A 45 -5.47 40.03 -35.49
C ALA A 45 -5.61 38.57 -35.94
N ILE A 46 -4.92 38.14 -37.01
CA ILE A 46 -4.92 36.75 -37.48
C ILE A 46 -4.27 35.83 -36.44
N VAL A 47 -3.14 36.24 -35.85
CA VAL A 47 -2.47 35.48 -34.77
C VAL A 47 -3.35 35.42 -33.54
N PHE A 48 -3.98 36.53 -33.12
CA PHE A 48 -4.89 36.55 -31.98
C PHE A 48 -6.12 35.65 -32.20
N CYS A 49 -6.80 35.79 -33.35
CA CYS A 49 -7.93 34.92 -33.70
C CYS A 49 -7.50 33.45 -33.83
N GLY A 50 -6.33 33.17 -34.38
CA GLY A 50 -5.76 31.83 -34.44
C GLY A 50 -5.51 31.21 -33.06
N VAL A 51 -4.92 31.98 -32.14
CA VAL A 51 -4.71 31.56 -30.74
C VAL A 51 -6.05 31.35 -30.03
N VAL A 52 -7.01 32.27 -30.16
CA VAL A 52 -8.34 32.13 -29.54
C VAL A 52 -9.08 30.90 -30.10
N CYS A 53 -9.10 30.69 -31.42
CA CYS A 53 -9.74 29.52 -32.02
C CYS A 53 -9.04 28.21 -31.62
N ALA A 54 -7.70 28.19 -31.54
CA ALA A 54 -6.94 27.05 -31.06
C ALA A 54 -7.21 26.75 -29.57
N SER A 55 -7.30 27.78 -28.72
CA SER A 55 -7.64 27.63 -27.30
C SER A 55 -9.08 27.15 -27.09
N VAL A 56 -10.05 27.68 -27.84
CA VAL A 56 -11.45 27.22 -27.79
C VAL A 56 -11.59 25.80 -28.33
N GLY A 57 -10.89 25.45 -29.41
CA GLY A 57 -10.85 24.08 -29.95
C GLY A 57 -10.20 23.10 -28.97
N ALA A 58 -9.06 23.46 -28.37
CA ALA A 58 -8.39 22.66 -27.35
C ALA A 58 -9.27 22.48 -26.09
N TYR A 59 -9.97 23.52 -25.65
CA TYR A 59 -10.94 23.43 -24.55
C TYR A 59 -12.13 22.54 -24.88
N TYR A 60 -12.71 22.67 -26.08
CA TYR A 60 -13.82 21.82 -26.53
C TYR A 60 -13.41 20.33 -26.61
N ILE A 61 -12.21 20.04 -27.14
CA ILE A 61 -11.66 18.68 -27.17
C ILE A 61 -11.37 18.19 -25.75
N TYR A 62 -10.82 19.03 -24.88
CA TYR A 62 -10.60 18.70 -23.48
C TYR A 62 -11.90 18.31 -22.77
N ASP A 63 -12.92 19.17 -22.83
CA ASP A 63 -14.18 18.98 -22.11
C ASP A 63 -15.02 17.81 -22.66
N THR A 64 -15.06 17.63 -23.98
CA THR A 64 -15.91 16.59 -24.60
C THR A 64 -15.23 15.23 -24.79
N LYS A 65 -13.89 15.20 -24.93
CA LYS A 65 -13.12 13.98 -25.23
C LYS A 65 -12.17 13.55 -24.12
N VAL A 66 -11.53 14.46 -23.38
CA VAL A 66 -10.49 14.10 -22.39
C VAL A 66 -11.07 13.95 -20.99
N ARG A 67 -11.82 14.96 -20.53
CA ARG A 67 -12.39 15.05 -19.20
C ARG A 67 -13.59 14.10 -19.06
N ALA A 68 -13.66 13.37 -17.94
CA ALA A 68 -14.87 12.63 -17.59
C ALA A 68 -16.05 13.57 -17.25
N PRO A 69 -17.31 13.15 -17.44
CA PRO A 69 -18.50 13.89 -16.98
C PRO A 69 -18.70 13.75 -15.45
N SER A 70 -17.64 14.03 -14.69
CA SER A 70 -17.51 13.71 -13.27
C SER A 70 -18.56 14.41 -12.41
N SER A 71 -18.92 15.66 -12.70
CA SER A 71 -20.01 16.37 -12.01
C SER A 71 -21.35 15.65 -12.13
N SER A 72 -21.72 15.18 -13.32
CA SER A 72 -22.96 14.43 -13.55
C SER A 72 -22.95 13.08 -12.85
N ILE A 73 -21.83 12.37 -12.87
CA ILE A 73 -21.64 11.10 -12.16
C ILE A 73 -21.80 11.32 -10.64
N VAL A 74 -21.13 12.33 -10.08
CA VAL A 74 -21.22 12.71 -8.66
C VAL A 74 -22.65 13.09 -8.27
N SER A 75 -23.36 13.89 -9.07
CA SER A 75 -24.75 14.25 -8.80
C SER A 75 -25.70 13.03 -8.81
N LEU A 76 -25.49 12.07 -9.71
CA LEU A 76 -26.26 10.82 -9.73
C LEU A 76 -25.99 9.97 -8.50
N ILE A 77 -24.72 9.83 -8.11
CA ILE A 77 -24.30 9.16 -6.87
C ILE A 77 -24.88 9.86 -5.64
N GLN A 78 -25.05 11.19 -5.64
CA GLN A 78 -25.66 11.92 -4.53
C GLN A 78 -27.19 11.81 -4.49
N SER A 79 -27.84 11.59 -5.63
CA SER A 79 -29.32 11.53 -5.74
C SER A 79 -29.93 10.14 -5.53
N THR A 80 -29.13 9.08 -5.54
CA THR A 80 -29.64 7.71 -5.36
C THR A 80 -29.92 7.40 -3.89
N PRO A 81 -30.98 6.63 -3.57
CA PRO A 81 -31.16 6.03 -2.25
C PRO A 81 -29.94 5.26 -1.74
N GLY A 82 -29.22 4.60 -2.65
CA GLY A 82 -27.97 3.91 -2.34
C GLY A 82 -27.42 3.13 -3.54
N LEU A 83 -26.21 2.62 -3.38
CA LEU A 83 -25.54 1.75 -4.34
C LEU A 83 -25.36 0.36 -3.74
N ARG A 84 -25.55 -0.67 -4.56
CA ARG A 84 -25.13 -2.04 -4.27
C ARG A 84 -23.94 -2.37 -5.16
N LEU A 85 -22.78 -2.58 -4.53
CA LEU A 85 -21.54 -2.94 -5.19
C LEU A 85 -21.31 -4.45 -5.03
N THR A 86 -21.06 -5.16 -6.12
CA THR A 86 -20.60 -6.55 -6.06
C THR A 86 -19.13 -6.58 -6.46
N LEU A 87 -18.27 -6.85 -5.49
CA LEU A 87 -16.81 -6.88 -5.63
C LEU A 87 -16.36 -8.30 -5.99
N HIS A 88 -15.50 -8.45 -6.98
CA HIS A 88 -14.96 -9.73 -7.44
C HIS A 88 -13.43 -9.69 -7.44
N ALA A 89 -12.82 -10.29 -6.42
CA ALA A 89 -11.37 -10.45 -6.35
C ALA A 89 -10.87 -11.49 -7.37
N LYS A 90 -9.88 -11.10 -8.18
CA LYS A 90 -9.27 -11.93 -9.22
C LYS A 90 -8.21 -12.90 -8.69
N ARG A 91 -7.89 -12.81 -7.40
CA ARG A 91 -6.82 -13.56 -6.71
C ARG A 91 -7.38 -14.28 -5.49
N SER A 92 -7.02 -15.55 -5.32
CA SER A 92 -7.32 -16.32 -4.10
C SER A 92 -6.62 -15.77 -2.86
N SER A 93 -5.51 -15.03 -3.03
CA SER A 93 -4.83 -14.34 -1.93
C SER A 93 -5.69 -13.26 -1.29
N MET A 94 -6.68 -12.72 -2.00
CA MET A 94 -7.64 -11.73 -1.49
C MET A 94 -8.94 -12.37 -1.00
N ALA A 95 -8.99 -13.64 -0.59
CA ALA A 95 -10.23 -14.22 -0.07
C ALA A 95 -10.52 -13.75 1.36
N ILE A 96 -11.71 -13.20 1.64
CA ILE A 96 -12.22 -12.97 3.02
C ILE A 96 -13.17 -14.11 3.37
N ASN A 97 -12.93 -14.79 4.50
CA ASN A 97 -13.73 -15.93 4.95
C ASN A 97 -13.95 -16.99 3.83
N GLY A 98 -12.90 -17.22 3.02
CA GLY A 98 -12.94 -18.12 1.86
C GLY A 98 -13.61 -17.57 0.60
N GLN A 99 -14.26 -16.41 0.67
CA GLN A 99 -15.00 -15.80 -0.44
C GLN A 99 -14.14 -14.81 -1.22
N THR A 100 -14.17 -14.91 -2.55
CA THR A 100 -13.58 -13.94 -3.50
C THR A 100 -14.62 -13.02 -4.15
N THR A 101 -15.90 -13.17 -3.78
CA THR A 101 -16.97 -12.25 -4.19
C THR A 101 -17.66 -11.72 -2.96
N LEU A 102 -17.82 -10.41 -2.85
CA LEU A 102 -18.41 -9.72 -1.69
C LEU A 102 -19.43 -8.68 -2.15
N GLN A 103 -20.42 -8.41 -1.30
CA GLN A 103 -21.43 -7.38 -1.55
C GLN A 103 -21.28 -6.24 -0.54
N VAL A 104 -21.19 -5.01 -1.03
CA VAL A 104 -21.09 -3.78 -0.23
C VAL A 104 -22.25 -2.87 -0.58
N TYR A 105 -22.95 -2.39 0.43
CA TYR A 105 -23.96 -1.34 0.30
C TYR A 105 -23.31 0.00 0.63
N VAL A 106 -23.53 1.02 -0.21
CA VAL A 106 -22.98 2.37 -0.04
C VAL A 106 -24.10 3.39 -0.13
N VAL A 107 -24.27 4.22 0.89
CA VAL A 107 -25.34 5.21 0.98
C VAL A 107 -24.74 6.61 0.90
N PRO A 108 -25.09 7.42 -0.11
CA PRO A 108 -24.59 8.79 -0.22
C PRO A 108 -25.17 9.68 0.88
N ARG A 109 -24.34 10.58 1.42
CA ARG A 109 -24.76 11.55 2.43
C ARG A 109 -25.00 12.90 1.80
N SER A 110 -26.20 13.44 2.00
CA SER A 110 -26.62 14.76 1.55
C SER A 110 -26.15 15.91 2.46
N SER A 111 -25.27 15.64 3.43
CA SER A 111 -24.63 16.66 4.25
C SER A 111 -23.58 17.42 3.44
N ALA A 112 -23.94 18.63 3.01
CA ALA A 112 -22.99 19.61 2.50
C ALA A 112 -21.93 19.90 3.57
N SER A 113 -20.75 19.29 3.44
CA SER A 113 -19.56 19.79 4.14
C SER A 113 -19.26 21.21 3.63
N ALA A 114 -18.62 22.04 4.45
CA ALA A 114 -18.16 23.36 4.01
C ALA A 114 -17.14 23.30 2.84
N SER A 115 -16.66 22.10 2.50
CA SER A 115 -15.75 21.81 1.37
C SER A 115 -16.43 21.18 0.14
N GLY A 116 -17.72 20.83 0.18
CA GLY A 116 -18.44 20.23 -0.95
C GLY A 116 -18.01 18.80 -1.31
N SER A 117 -17.48 18.04 -0.34
CA SER A 117 -16.97 16.67 -0.50
C SER A 117 -18.03 15.61 -0.28
N LEU A 118 -18.10 14.62 -1.19
CA LEU A 118 -18.86 13.37 -1.05
C LEU A 118 -18.57 12.71 0.29
N GLN A 119 -19.64 12.35 1.00
CA GLN A 119 -19.60 11.53 2.19
C GLN A 119 -20.49 10.31 1.97
N PHE A 120 -20.12 9.19 2.58
CA PHE A 120 -20.82 7.92 2.44
C PHE A 120 -20.92 7.22 3.78
N ASP A 121 -22.05 6.57 4.02
CA ASP A 121 -22.13 5.43 4.91
C ASP A 121 -21.95 4.16 4.06
N ALA A 122 -21.37 3.09 4.60
CA ALA A 122 -21.17 1.83 3.89
C ALA A 122 -21.32 0.62 4.81
N LEU A 123 -21.81 -0.51 4.27
CA LEU A 123 -21.98 -1.76 5.01
C LEU A 123 -21.57 -2.96 4.15
N LEU A 124 -20.68 -3.79 4.69
CA LEU A 124 -20.25 -5.07 4.16
C LEU A 124 -20.53 -6.15 5.20
N SER A 125 -21.27 -7.19 4.84
CA SER A 125 -21.42 -8.38 5.66
C SER A 125 -20.82 -9.60 4.96
N THR A 126 -20.02 -10.38 5.68
CA THR A 126 -19.41 -11.62 5.16
C THR A 126 -19.75 -12.77 6.10
N THR A 127 -20.34 -13.84 5.56
CA THR A 127 -20.71 -15.03 6.33
C THR A 127 -19.60 -16.06 6.19
N GLY A 128 -18.96 -16.40 7.32
CA GLY A 128 -18.08 -17.56 7.44
C GLY A 128 -18.85 -18.80 7.91
N ASP A 129 -18.14 -19.88 8.21
CA ASP A 129 -18.75 -21.18 8.56
C ASP A 129 -19.55 -21.16 9.88
N GLU A 130 -19.18 -20.30 10.84
CA GLU A 130 -19.81 -20.22 12.17
C GLU A 130 -20.36 -18.84 12.56
N VAL A 131 -19.89 -17.78 11.92
CA VAL A 131 -20.16 -16.38 12.30
C VAL A 131 -20.29 -15.48 11.07
N THR A 132 -21.02 -14.39 11.22
CA THR A 132 -21.08 -13.31 10.23
C THR A 132 -20.30 -12.11 10.75
N ASP A 133 -19.30 -11.67 9.98
CA ASP A 133 -18.63 -10.40 10.19
C ASP A 133 -19.44 -9.29 9.49
N THR A 134 -19.72 -8.19 10.18
CA THR A 134 -20.29 -6.96 9.60
C THR A 134 -19.29 -5.83 9.81
N TYR A 135 -18.85 -5.22 8.72
CA TYR A 135 -18.06 -3.99 8.69
C TYR A 135 -18.98 -2.85 8.28
N MET A 136 -19.06 -1.80 9.09
CA MET A 136 -19.95 -0.66 8.84
C MET A 136 -19.22 0.66 9.03
N LEU A 137 -19.30 1.54 8.05
CA LEU A 137 -18.99 2.96 8.13
C LEU A 137 -20.31 3.72 8.27
N LEU A 138 -20.50 4.46 9.35
CA LEU A 138 -21.72 5.20 9.63
C LEU A 138 -21.38 6.53 10.31
N ASN A 139 -21.83 7.65 9.74
CA ASN A 139 -21.53 9.01 10.20
C ASN A 139 -20.02 9.28 10.38
N GLN A 140 -19.18 8.78 9.45
CA GLN A 140 -17.71 8.82 9.53
C GLN A 140 -17.13 8.09 10.76
N ARG A 141 -17.85 7.13 11.36
CA ARG A 141 -17.36 6.25 12.42
C ARG A 141 -17.40 4.82 11.90
N ALA A 142 -16.37 4.03 12.17
CA ALA A 142 -16.28 2.67 11.64
C ALA A 142 -16.34 1.60 12.72
N TYR A 143 -17.07 0.54 12.40
CA TYR A 143 -17.53 -0.50 13.30
C TYR A 143 -17.26 -1.87 12.69
N HIS A 144 -16.84 -2.81 13.52
CA HIS A 144 -16.84 -4.24 13.21
C HIS A 144 -17.69 -4.97 14.24
N ARG A 145 -18.62 -5.79 13.77
CA ARG A 145 -19.55 -6.58 14.59
C ARG A 145 -19.46 -8.04 14.14
N VAL A 146 -19.33 -8.96 15.09
CA VAL A 146 -19.38 -10.40 14.83
C VAL A 146 -20.69 -10.92 15.41
N SER A 147 -21.50 -11.60 14.60
CA SER A 147 -22.74 -12.26 15.04
C SER A 147 -22.72 -13.77 14.80
N LYS A 148 -23.46 -14.51 15.62
CA LYS A 148 -23.70 -15.95 15.49
C LYS A 148 -25.19 -16.21 15.65
N ASN A 149 -25.83 -16.80 14.64
CA ASN A 149 -27.29 -16.93 14.55
C ASN A 149 -28.00 -15.57 14.78
N ASP A 150 -27.52 -14.53 14.08
CA ASP A 150 -27.95 -13.13 14.16
C ASP A 150 -27.81 -12.43 15.53
N LEU A 151 -27.39 -13.14 16.58
CA LEU A 151 -27.06 -12.56 17.88
C LEU A 151 -25.62 -12.01 17.85
N GLN A 152 -25.44 -10.76 18.28
CA GLN A 152 -24.12 -10.15 18.40
C GLN A 152 -23.29 -10.87 19.48
N VAL A 153 -22.12 -11.38 19.07
CA VAL A 153 -21.14 -12.02 19.96
C VAL A 153 -20.08 -11.02 20.41
N SER A 154 -19.67 -10.11 19.52
CA SER A 154 -18.76 -9.02 19.84
C SER A 154 -18.97 -7.82 18.90
N ALA A 155 -18.50 -6.66 19.34
CA ALA A 155 -18.37 -5.48 18.51
C ALA A 155 -17.15 -4.66 18.93
N SER A 156 -16.52 -3.99 17.97
CA SER A 156 -15.34 -3.16 18.19
C SER A 156 -15.27 -2.02 17.17
N CYS A 157 -14.46 -1.01 17.48
CA CYS A 157 -14.21 0.12 16.60
C CYS A 157 -13.08 -0.17 15.61
N LEU A 158 -13.23 0.36 14.40
CA LEU A 158 -12.22 0.31 13.36
C LEU A 158 -11.54 1.69 13.24
N ASP A 159 -10.21 1.70 13.15
CA ASP A 159 -9.43 2.90 12.83
C ASP A 159 -9.36 3.17 11.31
N GLN A 160 -8.78 4.32 10.92
CA GLN A 160 -8.71 4.76 9.52
C GLN A 160 -7.95 3.78 8.60
N SER A 161 -6.96 3.03 9.11
CA SER A 161 -6.21 2.05 8.30
C SER A 161 -7.03 0.79 7.96
N ARG A 162 -8.18 0.60 8.64
CA ARG A 162 -9.07 -0.55 8.43
C ARG A 162 -10.03 -0.32 7.27
N VAL A 163 -10.40 0.94 7.04
CA VAL A 163 -11.45 1.35 6.09
C VAL A 163 -10.79 1.75 4.77
N PRO A 164 -11.35 1.36 3.60
CA PRO A 164 -10.91 1.95 2.34
C PRO A 164 -10.96 3.49 2.42
N PRO A 165 -10.02 4.23 1.82
CA PRO A 165 -9.96 5.69 1.93
C PRO A 165 -11.04 6.34 1.05
N VAL A 166 -12.30 6.18 1.44
CA VAL A 166 -13.51 6.63 0.71
C VAL A 166 -13.56 8.14 0.52
N GLU A 167 -12.84 8.90 1.34
CA GLU A 167 -12.62 10.34 1.14
C GLU A 167 -11.97 10.66 -0.22
N LEU A 168 -11.23 9.71 -0.80
CA LEU A 168 -10.61 9.85 -2.12
C LEU A 168 -11.60 9.66 -3.27
N MET A 169 -12.80 9.08 -3.04
CA MET A 169 -13.74 8.78 -4.13
C MET A 169 -14.08 10.02 -4.97
N GLN A 170 -14.26 11.20 -4.36
CA GLN A 170 -14.52 12.42 -5.12
C GLN A 170 -13.32 12.85 -5.95
N SER A 171 -12.12 12.91 -5.37
CA SER A 171 -10.93 13.36 -6.11
C SER A 171 -10.54 12.35 -7.21
N SER A 172 -10.75 11.04 -6.99
CA SER A 172 -10.67 9.99 -8.02
C SER A 172 -11.67 10.18 -9.16
N LEU A 173 -12.93 10.56 -8.84
CA LEU A 173 -13.96 10.87 -9.86
C LEU A 173 -13.66 12.18 -10.62
N GLU A 174 -13.20 13.22 -9.93
CA GLU A 174 -12.90 14.53 -10.51
C GLU A 174 -11.65 14.52 -11.41
N SER A 175 -10.65 13.70 -11.07
CA SER A 175 -9.44 13.47 -11.87
C SER A 175 -9.61 12.44 -12.99
N ALA A 176 -10.78 11.78 -13.07
CA ALA A 176 -11.06 10.74 -14.05
C ALA A 176 -10.91 11.23 -15.51
N THR A 177 -10.32 10.39 -16.36
CA THR A 177 -10.14 10.70 -17.78
C THR A 177 -10.72 9.62 -18.69
N ILE A 178 -11.16 10.02 -19.88
CA ILE A 178 -11.74 9.09 -20.85
C ILE A 178 -10.63 8.31 -21.56
N VAL A 179 -10.80 6.99 -21.66
CA VAL A 179 -9.97 6.08 -22.45
C VAL A 179 -10.81 5.35 -23.50
N ASP A 180 -10.17 4.83 -24.54
CA ASP A 180 -10.84 4.17 -25.68
C ASP A 180 -10.84 2.63 -25.55
N SER A 181 -9.87 2.07 -24.82
CA SER A 181 -9.72 0.62 -24.63
C SER A 181 -8.92 0.29 -23.37
N VAL A 182 -9.02 -0.97 -22.93
CA VAL A 182 -8.23 -1.55 -21.83
C VAL A 182 -7.34 -2.64 -22.43
N ASN A 183 -6.03 -2.57 -22.19
CA ASN A 183 -5.05 -3.51 -22.74
C ASN A 183 -5.17 -3.73 -24.27
N GLY A 184 -5.51 -2.66 -25.00
CA GLY A 184 -5.70 -2.66 -26.46
C GLY A 184 -6.98 -3.34 -26.95
N SER A 185 -7.82 -3.85 -26.05
CA SER A 185 -9.11 -4.49 -26.37
C SER A 185 -10.27 -3.55 -26.04
N THR A 186 -11.29 -3.53 -26.88
CA THR A 186 -12.58 -2.89 -26.54
C THR A 186 -13.19 -3.62 -25.34
N ALA A 187 -13.55 -2.88 -24.30
CA ALA A 187 -14.19 -3.48 -23.13
C ALA A 187 -15.59 -3.98 -23.53
N THR A 188 -15.76 -5.30 -23.57
CA THR A 188 -17.00 -5.97 -24.01
C THR A 188 -18.23 -5.54 -23.22
N ASN A 189 -18.03 -5.09 -21.98
CA ASN A 189 -19.08 -4.77 -21.02
C ASN A 189 -19.33 -3.24 -20.90
N CYS A 190 -18.90 -2.44 -21.88
CA CYS A 190 -19.19 -1.01 -21.96
C CYS A 190 -19.76 -0.60 -23.31
N THR A 191 -20.70 -1.40 -23.83
CA THR A 191 -21.46 -1.08 -25.05
C THR A 191 -22.22 0.23 -24.85
N ASP A 192 -22.13 1.13 -25.84
CA ASP A 192 -22.72 2.48 -25.87
C ASP A 192 -22.27 3.46 -24.76
N GLY A 193 -21.41 3.03 -23.82
CA GLY A 193 -20.87 3.84 -22.74
C GLY A 193 -19.55 4.56 -23.07
N LYS A 194 -18.97 5.18 -22.05
CA LYS A 194 -17.59 5.72 -22.03
C LYS A 194 -16.76 4.98 -20.99
N LEU A 195 -15.55 4.56 -21.36
CA LEU A 195 -14.57 4.07 -20.41
C LEU A 195 -13.83 5.24 -19.74
N LEU A 196 -13.71 5.18 -18.42
CA LEU A 196 -13.05 6.17 -17.58
C LEU A 196 -11.89 5.50 -16.82
N HIS A 197 -10.69 6.06 -16.92
CA HIS A 197 -9.57 5.72 -16.04
C HIS A 197 -9.68 6.53 -14.75
N LEU A 198 -9.70 5.82 -13.62
CA LEU A 198 -9.66 6.35 -12.26
C LEU A 198 -8.53 5.64 -11.48
N THR A 199 -7.88 6.35 -10.57
CA THR A 199 -6.97 5.77 -9.57
C THR A 199 -7.60 5.92 -8.18
N PHE A 200 -7.70 4.84 -7.41
CA PHE A 200 -8.25 4.82 -6.05
C PHE A 200 -7.36 3.98 -5.14
N ALA A 201 -6.99 4.49 -3.96
CA ALA A 201 -6.05 3.82 -3.03
C ALA A 201 -4.71 3.36 -3.68
N GLY A 202 -4.23 4.08 -4.70
CA GLY A 202 -3.04 3.71 -5.46
C GLY A 202 -3.23 2.62 -6.52
N GLU A 203 -4.45 2.11 -6.70
CA GLU A 203 -4.80 1.11 -7.71
C GLU A 203 -5.59 1.74 -8.88
N ASP A 204 -5.27 1.35 -10.11
CA ASP A 204 -5.93 1.83 -11.33
C ASP A 204 -7.13 0.97 -11.73
N PHE A 205 -8.19 1.64 -12.17
CA PHE A 205 -9.46 1.06 -12.59
C PHE A 205 -9.98 1.67 -13.90
N ALA A 206 -10.53 0.81 -14.76
CA ALA A 206 -11.39 1.19 -15.88
C ALA A 206 -12.86 1.11 -15.46
N PHE A 207 -13.54 2.24 -15.30
CA PHE A 207 -14.98 2.30 -15.05
C PHE A 207 -15.75 2.47 -16.36
N CYS A 208 -16.85 1.75 -16.53
CA CYS A 208 -17.85 2.03 -17.55
C CYS A 208 -18.87 3.04 -17.02
N SER A 209 -19.02 4.16 -17.74
CA SER A 209 -20.10 5.13 -17.54
C SER A 209 -21.10 5.00 -18.69
N SER A 210 -22.37 4.76 -18.36
CA SER A 210 -23.47 4.65 -19.33
C SER A 210 -23.76 5.98 -20.07
N PRO A 211 -24.58 5.98 -21.14
CA PRO A 211 -25.10 7.20 -21.74
C PRO A 211 -25.80 8.16 -20.75
N THR A 212 -26.38 7.61 -19.68
CA THR A 212 -27.04 8.34 -18.58
C THR A 212 -26.09 8.73 -17.45
N HIS A 213 -24.77 8.58 -17.63
CA HIS A 213 -23.71 8.87 -16.66
C HIS A 213 -23.72 8.02 -15.38
N GLN A 214 -24.47 6.91 -15.33
CA GLN A 214 -24.37 5.94 -14.25
C GLN A 214 -23.11 5.10 -14.42
N LEU A 215 -22.38 4.86 -13.33
CA LEU A 215 -21.28 3.88 -13.34
C LEU A 215 -21.88 2.47 -13.22
N THR A 216 -21.50 1.55 -14.11
CA THR A 216 -22.14 0.20 -14.16
C THR A 216 -21.18 -0.92 -13.79
N ARG A 217 -19.91 -0.82 -14.20
CA ARG A 217 -18.85 -1.77 -13.86
C ARG A 217 -17.51 -1.06 -13.75
N ALA A 218 -16.66 -1.51 -12.84
CA ALA A 218 -15.23 -1.21 -12.81
C ALA A 218 -14.41 -2.49 -13.08
N THR A 219 -13.28 -2.33 -13.74
CA THR A 219 -12.30 -3.37 -13.98
C THR A 219 -10.94 -2.85 -13.57
N GLY A 220 -10.37 -3.40 -12.50
CA GLY A 220 -9.01 -3.11 -12.04
C GLY A 220 -8.07 -4.29 -12.29
N THR A 221 -6.81 -4.14 -11.90
CA THR A 221 -5.81 -5.21 -12.01
C THR A 221 -6.18 -6.45 -11.18
N ASP A 222 -6.61 -6.26 -9.92
CA ASP A 222 -6.86 -7.34 -8.96
C ASP A 222 -8.33 -7.50 -8.54
N LEU A 223 -9.16 -6.51 -8.87
CA LEU A 223 -10.55 -6.42 -8.42
C LEU A 223 -11.44 -5.94 -9.58
N ASP A 224 -12.54 -6.64 -9.82
CA ASP A 224 -13.67 -6.12 -10.59
C ASP A 224 -14.79 -5.66 -9.62
N MET A 225 -15.64 -4.75 -10.07
CA MET A 225 -16.79 -4.26 -9.31
C MET A 225 -17.97 -4.09 -10.25
N ASP A 226 -19.12 -4.70 -9.95
CA ASP A 226 -20.40 -4.37 -10.57
C ASP A 226 -21.17 -3.39 -9.68
N ILE A 227 -21.82 -2.40 -10.30
CA ILE A 227 -22.40 -1.24 -9.61
C ILE A 227 -23.88 -1.12 -9.98
N GLU A 228 -24.74 -1.19 -8.97
CA GLU A 228 -26.19 -1.09 -9.12
C GLU A 228 -26.72 0.11 -8.31
N TYR A 229 -27.51 0.96 -8.96
CA TYR A 229 -28.19 2.08 -8.32
C TYR A 229 -29.55 1.61 -7.80
N LEU A 230 -29.74 1.64 -6.48
CA LEU A 230 -30.97 1.17 -5.84
C LEU A 230 -32.09 2.20 -6.04
N SER A 231 -33.21 1.77 -6.62
CA SER A 231 -34.40 2.60 -6.82
C SER A 231 -35.28 2.72 -5.57
N ASP A 232 -35.10 1.84 -4.59
CA ASP A 232 -35.85 1.78 -3.35
C ASP A 232 -34.90 1.60 -2.16
N ALA A 233 -35.03 2.48 -1.17
CA ALA A 233 -34.27 2.43 0.08
C ALA A 233 -34.58 1.18 0.92
N SER A 234 -35.73 0.52 0.72
CA SER A 234 -36.09 -0.73 1.43
C SER A 234 -35.14 -1.90 1.13
N GLN A 235 -34.36 -1.80 0.06
CA GLN A 235 -33.34 -2.80 -0.32
C GLN A 235 -32.01 -2.62 0.42
N LEU A 236 -31.84 -1.55 1.21
CA LEU A 236 -30.66 -1.35 2.04
C LEU A 236 -30.72 -2.21 3.31
N PRO A 237 -29.59 -2.79 3.74
CA PRO A 237 -29.50 -3.41 5.07
C PRO A 237 -29.63 -2.35 6.17
N SER A 238 -29.97 -2.77 7.39
CA SER A 238 -30.05 -1.86 8.53
C SER A 238 -28.67 -1.41 9.00
N PHE A 239 -28.48 -0.11 9.17
CA PHE A 239 -27.25 0.53 9.64
C PHE A 239 -27.30 0.76 11.17
N ASP A 240 -27.50 -0.33 11.92
CA ASP A 240 -27.60 -0.27 13.38
C ASP A 240 -26.23 -0.19 14.06
N VAL A 241 -26.01 0.85 14.87
CA VAL A 241 -24.82 0.96 15.72
C VAL A 241 -24.78 -0.24 16.69
N PRO A 242 -23.69 -1.02 16.73
CA PRO A 242 -23.56 -2.15 17.65
C PRO A 242 -23.72 -1.72 19.12
N VAL A 243 -24.36 -2.57 19.93
CA VAL A 243 -24.61 -2.30 21.36
C VAL A 243 -23.65 -3.12 22.21
N VAL A 244 -22.87 -2.48 23.08
CA VAL A 244 -21.94 -3.13 24.02
C VAL A 244 -22.32 -2.69 25.43
N ASP A 245 -22.43 -3.64 26.37
CA ASP A 245 -22.82 -3.42 27.77
C ASP A 245 -24.09 -2.57 27.96
N GLY A 246 -25.04 -2.70 27.04
CA GLY A 246 -26.33 -1.98 27.06
C GLY A 246 -26.31 -0.56 26.49
N ALA A 247 -25.16 -0.08 26.01
CA ALA A 247 -25.01 1.22 25.36
C ALA A 247 -24.61 1.08 23.88
N ALA A 248 -24.99 2.04 23.04
CA ALA A 248 -24.49 2.11 21.67
C ALA A 248 -22.97 2.37 21.68
N LEU A 249 -22.22 1.63 20.87
CA LEU A 249 -20.77 1.72 20.81
C LEU A 249 -20.32 3.08 20.24
N ASP A 250 -19.55 3.84 21.02
CA ASP A 250 -19.03 5.16 20.62
C ASP A 250 -17.64 5.03 19.98
N CYS A 251 -17.60 4.83 18.66
CA CYS A 251 -16.35 4.72 17.91
C CYS A 251 -15.87 6.08 17.39
N PRO A 252 -14.56 6.40 17.46
CA PRO A 252 -14.05 7.72 17.11
C PRO A 252 -14.41 8.11 15.67
N VAL A 253 -14.62 9.42 15.46
CA VAL A 253 -14.79 9.97 14.11
C VAL A 253 -13.46 9.82 13.37
N LEU A 254 -13.53 9.21 12.20
CA LEU A 254 -12.41 9.04 11.29
C LEU A 254 -11.99 10.39 10.69
N VAL A 255 -10.69 10.66 10.74
CA VAL A 255 -10.10 11.86 10.13
C VAL A 255 -9.71 11.52 8.70
N PRO A 256 -10.24 12.22 7.67
CA PRO A 256 -9.90 11.97 6.28
C PRO A 256 -8.39 12.09 6.04
N SER A 257 -7.82 11.15 5.29
CA SER A 257 -6.46 11.29 4.77
C SER A 257 -6.41 12.46 3.79
N VAL A 258 -5.60 13.47 4.09
CA VAL A 258 -5.41 14.63 3.21
C VAL A 258 -4.44 14.25 2.09
N ALA A 259 -4.89 13.38 1.18
CA ALA A 259 -4.16 13.11 -0.04
C ALA A 259 -4.13 14.38 -0.91
N ALA A 260 -2.94 14.80 -1.33
CA ALA A 260 -2.82 15.83 -2.35
C ALA A 260 -3.46 15.31 -3.65
N ALA A 261 -4.48 16.01 -4.14
CA ALA A 261 -5.09 15.67 -5.42
C ALA A 261 -4.03 15.76 -6.53
N SER A 262 -3.68 14.61 -7.13
CA SER A 262 -2.74 14.50 -8.25
C SER A 262 -3.41 14.98 -9.54
N GLY A 263 -3.69 16.28 -9.61
CA GLY A 263 -4.19 16.92 -10.82
C GLY A 263 -3.21 16.74 -11.98
N GLN A 264 -3.74 16.55 -13.19
CA GLN A 264 -2.89 16.43 -14.38
C GLN A 264 -2.04 17.69 -14.58
N THR A 265 -0.74 17.48 -14.80
CA THR A 265 0.17 18.55 -15.22
C THR A 265 -0.26 19.10 -16.58
N LEU A 266 0.05 20.38 -16.86
CA LEU A 266 -0.21 21.00 -18.16
C LEU A 266 0.36 20.20 -19.34
N LEU A 267 1.47 19.46 -19.14
CA LEU A 267 2.06 18.59 -20.15
C LEU A 267 1.25 17.30 -20.38
N GLN A 268 0.71 16.68 -19.33
CA GLN A 268 -0.20 15.53 -19.45
C GLN A 268 -1.52 15.94 -20.10
N THR A 269 -2.09 17.08 -19.68
CA THR A 269 -3.34 17.62 -20.23
C THR A 269 -3.19 17.95 -21.72
N SER A 270 -2.14 18.69 -22.10
CA SER A 270 -1.88 19.03 -23.51
C SER A 270 -1.59 17.80 -24.37
N THR A 271 -0.85 16.81 -23.86
CA THR A 271 -0.62 15.53 -24.54
C THR A 271 -1.93 14.76 -24.76
N SER A 272 -2.83 14.77 -23.78
CA SER A 272 -4.14 14.10 -23.85
C SER A 272 -5.09 14.79 -24.84
N ILE A 273 -5.10 16.13 -24.87
CA ILE A 273 -5.81 16.91 -25.89
C ILE A 273 -5.25 16.60 -27.28
N TRP A 274 -3.93 16.56 -27.45
CA TRP A 274 -3.30 16.21 -28.73
C TRP A 274 -3.68 14.81 -29.20
N LYS A 275 -3.63 13.78 -28.33
CA LYS A 275 -4.07 12.41 -28.68
C LYS A 275 -5.54 12.38 -29.09
N ALA A 276 -6.42 13.05 -28.34
CA ALA A 276 -7.84 13.14 -28.66
C ALA A 276 -8.12 13.91 -29.97
N ALA A 277 -7.31 14.92 -30.30
CA ALA A 277 -7.39 15.71 -31.53
C ALA A 277 -6.89 14.94 -32.77
N THR A 278 -5.85 14.11 -32.62
CA THR A 278 -5.28 13.31 -33.71
C THR A 278 -5.96 11.95 -33.90
N GLY A 279 -6.88 11.56 -33.01
CA GLY A 279 -7.51 10.24 -33.01
C GLY A 279 -6.57 9.10 -32.61
N ALA A 280 -5.45 9.40 -31.93
CA ALA A 280 -4.55 8.39 -31.43
C ALA A 280 -5.21 7.62 -30.26
N PRO A 281 -5.19 6.27 -30.27
CA PRO A 281 -5.92 5.48 -29.28
C PRO A 281 -5.38 5.70 -27.87
N ARG A 282 -6.29 5.98 -26.92
CA ARG A 282 -5.98 6.12 -25.50
C ARG A 282 -6.25 4.78 -24.84
N ILE A 283 -5.18 4.05 -24.57
CA ILE A 283 -5.23 2.70 -24.02
C ILE A 283 -4.86 2.79 -22.54
N LEU A 284 -5.75 2.33 -21.65
CA LEU A 284 -5.37 2.07 -20.27
C LEU A 284 -4.67 0.70 -20.18
N GLY A 285 -3.43 0.70 -19.71
CA GLY A 285 -2.73 -0.53 -19.34
C GLY A 285 -3.11 -0.94 -17.93
N LEU A 286 -3.91 -1.99 -17.78
CA LEU A 286 -4.11 -2.67 -16.51
C LEU A 286 -3.15 -3.86 -16.43
N GLY A 287 -2.55 -4.06 -15.26
CA GLY A 287 -1.65 -5.19 -15.03
C GLY A 287 -2.37 -6.54 -15.10
N SER A 288 -1.59 -7.61 -15.00
CA SER A 288 -2.14 -8.94 -14.75
C SER A 288 -2.54 -9.09 -13.28
N SER A 289 -3.58 -9.89 -13.01
CA SER A 289 -3.93 -10.33 -11.66
C SER A 289 -2.96 -11.38 -11.09
N SER A 290 -1.96 -11.83 -11.87
CA SER A 290 -0.83 -12.65 -11.42
C SER A 290 0.45 -12.28 -12.15
N CYS A 291 1.59 -12.35 -11.47
CA CYS A 291 2.89 -12.09 -12.09
C CYS A 291 3.59 -13.40 -12.51
N GLY A 292 4.36 -13.32 -13.60
CA GLY A 292 5.28 -14.37 -14.02
C GLY A 292 6.67 -14.14 -13.43
N CYS A 293 7.57 -15.11 -13.58
CA CYS A 293 8.95 -14.92 -13.15
C CYS A 293 9.73 -14.05 -14.15
N SER A 294 10.47 -13.05 -13.64
CA SER A 294 11.33 -12.16 -14.42
C SER A 294 12.79 -12.64 -14.48
N LEU A 295 13.21 -13.50 -13.55
CA LEU A 295 14.52 -14.17 -13.60
C LEU A 295 14.65 -15.01 -14.89
N GLU A 296 15.84 -14.98 -15.49
CA GLU A 296 16.22 -15.81 -16.65
C GLU A 296 15.95 -17.32 -16.43
N LYS A 297 16.03 -17.77 -15.18
CA LYS A 297 15.79 -19.16 -14.79
C LYS A 297 15.18 -19.25 -13.39
N MET A 298 14.12 -20.05 -13.26
CA MET A 298 13.54 -20.43 -11.97
C MET A 298 14.56 -21.16 -11.09
N LYS A 299 14.69 -20.75 -9.83
CA LYS A 299 15.62 -21.33 -8.84
C LYS A 299 14.84 -22.14 -7.80
N PRO A 300 15.45 -23.14 -7.13
CA PRO A 300 14.84 -23.69 -5.93
C PRO A 300 14.74 -22.59 -4.86
N CYS A 301 13.71 -22.66 -4.03
CA CYS A 301 13.41 -21.66 -3.01
C CYS A 301 13.48 -22.26 -1.61
N LEU A 302 14.20 -21.60 -0.71
CA LEU A 302 14.25 -21.94 0.71
C LEU A 302 13.60 -20.82 1.53
N PHE A 303 12.57 -21.17 2.29
CA PHE A 303 11.84 -20.30 3.20
C PHE A 303 12.27 -20.56 4.64
N VAL A 304 12.84 -19.54 5.28
CA VAL A 304 13.36 -19.55 6.66
C VAL A 304 12.47 -18.69 7.55
N HIS A 305 11.72 -19.33 8.45
CA HIS A 305 10.73 -18.67 9.30
C HIS A 305 11.36 -17.82 10.42
N GLY A 306 10.48 -17.15 11.18
CA GLY A 306 10.84 -16.32 12.33
C GLY A 306 10.86 -17.08 13.65
N VAL A 307 11.01 -16.32 14.74
CA VAL A 307 10.89 -16.81 16.12
C VAL A 307 9.50 -17.40 16.37
N GLY A 308 9.42 -18.43 17.22
CA GLY A 308 8.14 -18.98 17.70
C GLY A 308 7.85 -20.45 17.37
N HIS A 309 8.69 -21.13 16.58
CA HIS A 309 8.50 -22.55 16.27
C HIS A 309 9.13 -23.45 17.36
N LEU A 310 8.36 -24.39 17.90
CA LEU A 310 8.67 -25.09 19.16
C LEU A 310 9.60 -26.31 19.02
N PHE A 311 9.76 -26.90 17.84
CA PHE A 311 10.45 -28.18 17.64
C PHE A 311 11.15 -28.22 16.28
N SER A 312 12.32 -28.85 16.16
CA SER A 312 12.93 -29.05 14.83
C SER A 312 12.26 -30.20 14.07
N ALA A 313 12.02 -30.04 12.77
CA ALA A 313 11.45 -31.06 11.90
C ALA A 313 12.04 -31.03 10.47
N PRO A 314 11.91 -32.12 9.68
CA PRO A 314 12.40 -32.15 8.29
C PRO A 314 11.73 -31.11 7.39
N MET A 315 12.47 -30.58 6.40
CA MET A 315 11.93 -29.59 5.45
C MET A 315 10.71 -30.10 4.68
N THR A 316 9.63 -29.32 4.64
CA THR A 316 8.41 -29.62 3.88
C THR A 316 8.32 -28.80 2.60
N ASN A 317 7.41 -29.19 1.69
CA ASN A 317 7.13 -28.41 0.47
C ASN A 317 6.06 -27.32 0.69
N THR A 318 5.38 -27.35 1.83
CA THR A 318 4.29 -26.44 2.23
C THR A 318 4.36 -26.20 3.74
N TYR A 319 4.07 -24.98 4.21
CA TYR A 319 3.96 -24.70 5.64
C TYR A 319 2.91 -23.63 5.93
N LEU A 320 1.65 -24.07 6.03
CA LEU A 320 0.48 -23.18 6.09
C LEU A 320 0.48 -22.23 7.30
N PHE A 321 0.94 -22.69 8.47
CA PHE A 321 0.88 -21.90 9.69
C PHE A 321 1.77 -20.65 9.63
N ASP A 322 3.01 -20.79 9.13
CA ASP A 322 3.95 -19.67 9.08
C ASP A 322 3.97 -18.90 7.76
N TRP A 323 3.54 -19.52 6.65
CA TRP A 323 3.71 -18.97 5.31
C TRP A 323 2.45 -19.03 4.44
N GLY A 324 1.34 -19.55 4.97
CA GLY A 324 0.09 -19.74 4.25
C GLY A 324 0.28 -20.50 2.94
N LEU A 325 -0.34 -19.97 1.87
CA LEU A 325 -0.33 -20.56 0.53
C LEU A 325 0.77 -20.01 -0.39
N ILE A 326 1.82 -19.34 0.12
CA ILE A 326 2.85 -18.70 -0.71
C ILE A 326 3.50 -19.64 -1.74
N HIS A 327 3.56 -20.95 -1.46
CA HIS A 327 4.04 -21.98 -2.40
C HIS A 327 3.22 -22.10 -3.71
N LYS A 328 2.01 -21.52 -3.76
CA LYS A 328 1.17 -21.38 -4.97
C LYS A 328 1.34 -20.02 -5.66
N HIS A 329 2.01 -19.08 -5.00
CA HIS A 329 2.18 -17.67 -5.36
C HIS A 329 3.68 -17.33 -5.48
N ALA A 330 4.46 -18.25 -6.03
CA ALA A 330 5.92 -18.21 -6.06
C ALA A 330 6.47 -18.53 -7.46
N PRO A 331 6.18 -17.68 -8.48
CA PRO A 331 6.39 -18.00 -9.90
C PRO A 331 7.86 -18.24 -10.27
N CYS A 332 8.82 -17.67 -9.54
CA CYS A 332 10.25 -17.93 -9.74
C CYS A 332 10.80 -19.19 -9.07
N CYS A 333 9.99 -19.91 -8.30
CA CYS A 333 10.40 -21.12 -7.59
C CYS A 333 10.22 -22.38 -8.44
N SER A 334 11.32 -23.00 -8.88
CA SER A 334 11.27 -24.33 -9.50
C SER A 334 10.95 -25.45 -8.50
N SER A 335 11.13 -25.18 -7.21
CA SER A 335 10.63 -25.97 -6.09
C SER A 335 10.61 -25.11 -4.82
N THR A 336 9.75 -25.43 -3.86
CA THR A 336 9.68 -24.75 -2.55
C THR A 336 10.08 -25.68 -1.42
N LYS A 337 10.90 -25.19 -0.51
CA LYS A 337 11.25 -25.85 0.76
C LYS A 337 11.07 -24.88 1.92
N PHE A 338 10.41 -25.36 2.96
CA PHE A 338 10.20 -24.65 4.22
C PHE A 338 10.99 -25.37 5.29
N VAL A 339 11.86 -24.65 5.99
CA VAL A 339 12.55 -25.18 7.18
C VAL A 339 11.57 -25.24 8.36
N HIS A 340 11.90 -26.10 9.33
CA HIS A 340 11.24 -26.18 10.62
C HIS A 340 12.35 -26.27 11.67
N PHE A 341 12.89 -25.13 12.07
CA PHE A 341 13.93 -25.05 13.07
C PHE A 341 13.29 -24.75 14.42
N GLU A 342 13.72 -25.44 15.48
CA GLU A 342 13.41 -25.00 16.84
C GLU A 342 13.94 -23.57 17.02
N MET A 343 13.03 -22.61 17.18
CA MET A 343 13.26 -21.17 17.28
C MET A 343 12.42 -20.55 18.41
N TRP A 344 12.10 -21.34 19.44
CA TRP A 344 11.44 -20.88 20.65
C TRP A 344 12.43 -20.71 21.80
N GLN A 345 13.39 -21.62 21.93
CA GLN A 345 14.43 -21.62 22.97
C GLN A 345 15.71 -20.94 22.49
N ARG A 346 16.19 -21.32 21.30
CA ARG A 346 17.51 -20.93 20.77
C ARG A 346 17.52 -19.54 20.09
N GLY A 347 18.49 -18.70 20.46
CA GLY A 347 18.78 -17.41 19.83
C GLY A 347 19.26 -17.52 18.37
N TRP A 348 19.10 -16.44 17.60
CA TRP A 348 19.61 -16.36 16.22
C TRP A 348 21.15 -16.39 16.12
N ASP A 349 21.84 -16.13 17.23
CA ASP A 349 23.28 -16.23 17.37
C ASP A 349 23.77 -17.63 17.80
N ASN A 350 22.85 -18.59 18.00
CA ASN A 350 23.15 -19.99 18.31
C ASN A 350 23.83 -20.69 17.12
N ASP A 351 24.93 -21.39 17.39
CA ASP A 351 25.75 -22.02 16.36
C ASP A 351 25.06 -23.22 15.68
N ASP A 352 24.18 -23.95 16.36
CA ASP A 352 23.48 -25.12 15.81
C ASP A 352 22.38 -24.69 14.82
N ILE A 353 21.57 -23.68 15.16
CA ILE A 353 20.62 -23.05 14.21
C ILE A 353 21.35 -22.58 12.94
N GLN A 354 22.53 -22.00 13.10
CA GLN A 354 23.30 -21.46 11.97
C GLN A 354 23.88 -22.57 11.09
N ASN A 355 24.27 -23.70 11.68
CA ASN A 355 24.63 -24.91 10.93
C ASN A 355 23.38 -25.48 10.23
N GLU A 356 22.24 -25.65 10.92
CA GLU A 356 20.96 -26.12 10.38
C GLU A 356 20.51 -25.29 9.17
N PHE A 357 20.63 -23.96 9.25
CA PHE A 357 20.39 -23.04 8.13
C PHE A 357 21.34 -23.32 6.95
N CYS A 358 22.65 -23.39 7.21
CA CYS A 358 23.64 -23.61 6.15
C CYS A 358 23.44 -24.97 5.46
N ASP A 359 23.20 -26.03 6.23
CA ASP A 359 22.97 -27.38 5.70
C ASP A 359 21.69 -27.44 4.85
N ALA A 360 20.60 -26.81 5.29
CA ALA A 360 19.37 -26.68 4.51
C ALA A 360 19.61 -25.89 3.21
N ALA A 361 20.29 -24.75 3.27
CA ALA A 361 20.56 -23.91 2.11
C ALA A 361 21.45 -24.61 1.07
N LEU A 362 22.53 -25.26 1.51
CA LEU A 362 23.43 -26.04 0.66
C LEU A 362 22.73 -27.26 0.05
N SER A 363 21.88 -27.94 0.81
CA SER A 363 21.06 -29.07 0.32
C SER A 363 20.09 -28.63 -0.78
N VAL A 364 19.39 -27.51 -0.59
CA VAL A 364 18.39 -27.01 -1.55
C VAL A 364 19.03 -26.39 -2.79
N SER A 365 20.16 -25.68 -2.66
CA SER A 365 20.96 -25.23 -3.81
C SER A 365 21.74 -26.34 -4.51
N LYS A 366 21.79 -27.55 -3.92
CA LYS A 366 22.61 -28.69 -4.34
C LYS A 366 24.11 -28.35 -4.43
N SER A 367 24.56 -27.45 -3.57
CA SER A 367 25.97 -27.05 -3.49
C SER A 367 26.82 -28.18 -2.90
N THR A 368 27.92 -28.50 -3.58
CA THR A 368 28.94 -29.46 -3.09
C THR A 368 30.09 -28.79 -2.34
N THR A 369 30.06 -27.45 -2.23
CA THR A 369 31.04 -26.63 -1.50
C THR A 369 30.37 -25.96 -0.30
N LYS A 370 31.13 -25.16 0.46
CA LYS A 370 30.62 -24.33 1.56
C LYS A 370 29.87 -23.06 1.09
N THR A 371 29.69 -22.89 -0.22
CA THR A 371 29.06 -21.72 -0.83
C THR A 371 27.68 -22.08 -1.40
N ILE A 372 26.66 -21.34 -0.96
CA ILE A 372 25.29 -21.44 -1.43
C ILE A 372 25.22 -20.76 -2.81
N GLU A 373 24.72 -21.49 -3.80
CA GLU A 373 24.65 -21.06 -5.21
C GLU A 373 23.22 -20.77 -5.68
N ASP A 374 22.71 -21.52 -6.67
CA ASP A 374 21.47 -21.23 -7.36
C ASP A 374 20.24 -21.42 -6.44
N LEU A 375 19.89 -20.38 -5.68
CA LEU A 375 18.86 -20.38 -4.65
C LEU A 375 18.10 -19.03 -4.62
N ILE A 376 16.78 -19.07 -4.47
CA ILE A 376 16.04 -17.93 -3.90
C ILE A 376 15.91 -18.20 -2.40
N LEU A 377 16.50 -17.33 -1.59
CA LEU A 377 16.46 -17.42 -0.14
C LEU A 377 15.43 -16.42 0.38
N VAL A 378 14.35 -16.91 1.00
CA VAL A 378 13.29 -16.07 1.57
C VAL A 378 13.38 -16.18 3.09
N THR A 379 13.69 -15.08 3.76
CA THR A 379 13.88 -15.06 5.23
C THR A 379 12.92 -14.09 5.88
N TYR A 380 12.14 -14.58 6.84
CA TYR A 380 11.18 -13.79 7.61
C TYR A 380 11.65 -13.58 9.05
N SER A 381 11.48 -12.36 9.57
CA SER A 381 11.72 -12.03 10.98
C SER A 381 13.12 -12.50 11.42
N MET A 382 13.24 -13.26 12.52
CA MET A 382 14.49 -13.80 13.05
C MET A 382 15.34 -14.58 12.03
N GLY A 383 14.74 -15.20 11.00
CA GLY A 383 15.47 -15.89 9.92
C GLY A 383 16.47 -15.01 9.17
N ASN A 384 16.24 -13.70 9.12
CA ASN A 384 17.17 -12.72 8.52
C ASN A 384 18.48 -12.63 9.32
N LEU A 385 18.38 -12.62 10.66
CA LEU A 385 19.53 -12.55 11.56
C LEU A 385 20.33 -13.85 11.57
N ILE A 386 19.64 -14.99 11.55
CA ILE A 386 20.25 -16.33 11.43
C ILE A 386 21.10 -16.38 10.16
N THR A 387 20.52 -16.02 9.02
CA THR A 387 21.20 -15.99 7.72
C THR A 387 22.42 -15.08 7.75
N GLY A 388 22.25 -13.82 8.17
CA GLY A 388 23.33 -12.84 8.23
C GLY A 388 24.46 -13.26 9.18
N SER A 389 24.12 -13.80 10.35
CA SER A 389 25.11 -14.20 11.37
C SER A 389 25.85 -15.49 11.01
N ALA A 390 25.16 -16.48 10.43
CA ALA A 390 25.78 -17.72 9.94
C ALA A 390 26.87 -17.41 8.90
N VAL A 391 26.54 -16.54 7.94
CA VAL A 391 27.49 -16.11 6.89
C VAL A 391 28.60 -15.24 7.46
N ALA A 392 28.29 -14.30 8.37
CA ALA A 392 29.30 -13.45 9.01
C ALA A 392 30.33 -14.26 9.84
N LYS A 393 29.90 -15.33 10.50
CA LYS A 393 30.77 -16.30 11.20
C LYS A 393 31.45 -17.31 10.26
N GLY A 394 31.21 -17.24 8.95
CA GLY A 394 31.77 -18.17 7.97
C GLY A 394 31.27 -19.61 8.12
N LYS A 395 30.05 -19.83 8.63
CA LYS A 395 29.39 -21.15 8.69
C LYS A 395 29.02 -21.65 7.29
N CYS A 396 28.62 -20.73 6.41
CA CYS A 396 28.51 -20.91 4.96
C CYS A 396 28.74 -19.56 4.26
N ASN A 397 28.87 -19.55 2.94
CA ASN A 397 28.99 -18.32 2.14
C ASN A 397 27.79 -18.18 1.19
N LEU A 398 27.44 -16.93 0.82
CA LEU A 398 26.51 -16.65 -0.28
C LEU A 398 27.31 -16.28 -1.53
N SER A 399 26.93 -16.82 -2.69
CA SER A 399 27.41 -16.35 -3.99
C SER A 399 26.47 -15.28 -4.58
N ASN A 400 26.90 -14.63 -5.66
CA ASN A 400 26.06 -13.73 -6.45
C ASN A 400 24.89 -14.43 -7.19
N LYS A 401 24.82 -15.77 -7.15
CA LYS A 401 23.68 -16.54 -7.67
C LYS A 401 22.50 -16.61 -6.69
N VAL A 402 22.72 -16.28 -5.41
CA VAL A 402 21.64 -16.23 -4.42
C VAL A 402 20.80 -14.99 -4.64
N THR A 403 19.48 -15.18 -4.75
CA THR A 403 18.49 -14.10 -4.74
C THR A 403 17.86 -14.06 -3.34
N TRP A 404 18.30 -13.14 -2.49
CA TRP A 404 17.84 -13.08 -1.09
C TRP A 404 16.73 -12.05 -0.90
N VAL A 405 15.53 -12.56 -0.62
CA VAL A 405 14.32 -11.79 -0.26
C VAL A 405 14.26 -11.68 1.27
N SER A 406 14.44 -10.46 1.79
CA SER A 406 14.50 -10.17 3.22
C SER A 406 13.19 -9.55 3.72
N ILE A 407 12.48 -10.23 4.61
CA ILE A 407 11.12 -9.86 5.02
C ILE A 407 11.08 -9.59 6.53
N ALA A 408 10.61 -8.40 6.91
CA ALA A 408 10.35 -7.99 8.30
C ALA A 408 11.50 -8.29 9.29
N GLY A 409 12.75 -8.21 8.84
CA GLY A 409 13.91 -8.62 9.63
C GLY A 409 14.25 -7.64 10.75
N PRO A 410 14.28 -8.03 12.04
CA PRO A 410 14.66 -7.13 13.13
C PRO A 410 16.19 -6.93 13.16
N MET A 411 16.75 -6.23 12.18
CA MET A 411 18.21 -6.20 11.99
C MET A 411 18.96 -5.40 13.05
N GLN A 412 18.28 -4.50 13.79
CA GLN A 412 18.76 -3.88 15.03
C GLN A 412 18.09 -4.47 16.27
N GLY A 413 17.47 -5.65 16.16
CA GLY A 413 16.56 -6.18 17.15
C GLY A 413 15.24 -5.41 17.21
N SER A 414 14.53 -5.58 18.33
CA SER A 414 13.18 -5.12 18.56
C SER A 414 13.01 -4.66 20.01
N LEU A 415 12.36 -3.51 20.20
CA LEU A 415 11.93 -3.05 21.52
C LEU A 415 10.84 -3.96 22.14
N SER A 416 10.18 -4.82 21.36
CA SER A 416 9.19 -5.78 21.90
C SER A 416 9.88 -6.90 22.69
N GLY A 417 11.12 -7.27 22.33
CA GLY A 417 11.95 -8.14 23.16
C GLY A 417 12.29 -7.49 24.51
N ASN A 418 12.54 -6.17 24.52
CA ASN A 418 12.78 -5.42 25.76
C ASN A 418 11.53 -5.34 26.64
N LEU A 419 10.36 -5.09 26.03
CA LEU A 419 9.08 -5.11 26.71
C LEU A 419 8.78 -6.50 27.31
N LEU A 420 9.03 -7.57 26.57
CA LEU A 420 8.79 -8.95 27.04
C LEU A 420 9.71 -9.30 28.23
N GLU A 421 11.01 -8.95 28.16
CA GLU A 421 11.94 -9.12 29.28
C GLU A 421 11.43 -8.41 30.53
N GLN A 422 11.05 -7.13 30.39
CA GLN A 422 10.48 -6.34 31.49
C GLN A 422 9.20 -6.98 32.05
N LYS A 423 8.31 -7.49 31.19
CA LYS A 423 7.05 -8.11 31.62
C LYS A 423 7.25 -9.45 32.33
N CYS A 424 8.17 -10.30 31.87
CA CYS A 424 8.51 -11.52 32.59
C CYS A 424 9.16 -11.24 33.95
N GLN A 425 10.03 -10.22 34.05
CA GLN A 425 10.60 -9.78 35.34
C GLN A 425 9.53 -9.25 36.31
N GLN A 426 8.43 -8.67 35.79
CA GLN A 426 7.26 -8.22 36.56
C GLN A 426 6.26 -9.35 36.90
N GLY A 427 6.64 -10.62 36.75
CA GLY A 427 5.77 -11.77 37.04
C GLY A 427 4.72 -12.08 35.96
N GLY A 428 4.90 -11.57 34.74
CA GLY A 428 4.07 -11.90 33.59
C GLY A 428 2.69 -11.23 33.56
N GLY A 429 2.48 -10.16 34.34
CA GLY A 429 1.17 -9.54 34.59
C GLY A 429 0.33 -9.26 33.34
N ASN A 430 -0.91 -9.75 33.38
CA ASN A 430 -1.95 -9.77 32.33
C ASN A 430 -1.92 -8.58 31.35
N LEU A 431 -1.31 -8.78 30.17
CA LEU A 431 -1.88 -8.19 28.96
C LEU A 431 -3.08 -9.06 28.52
N PRO A 432 -4.14 -8.48 27.93
CA PRO A 432 -5.29 -9.21 27.40
C PRO A 432 -4.97 -9.92 26.06
N LEU A 433 -3.77 -10.49 25.95
CA LEU A 433 -3.36 -11.36 24.86
C LEU A 433 -3.90 -12.78 25.14
N LYS A 434 -4.42 -13.45 24.11
CA LYS A 434 -4.91 -14.83 24.17
C LYS A 434 -4.20 -15.69 23.11
N GLY A 435 -4.02 -16.99 23.38
CA GLY A 435 -3.35 -17.94 22.48
C GLY A 435 -1.82 -17.86 22.51
N LEU A 436 -1.15 -18.12 21.38
CA LEU A 436 0.32 -18.23 21.25
C LEU A 436 1.11 -16.94 21.60
N LEU A 437 0.42 -15.85 21.93
CA LEU A 437 0.99 -14.56 22.32
C LEU A 437 0.63 -14.18 23.77
N GLU A 438 0.00 -15.10 24.52
CA GLU A 438 -0.16 -14.98 25.97
C GLU A 438 1.21 -14.85 26.66
N ILE A 439 1.39 -13.82 27.48
CA ILE A 439 2.64 -13.61 28.23
C ILE A 439 2.97 -14.82 29.12
N THR A 440 1.96 -15.51 29.64
CA THR A 440 2.11 -16.76 30.41
C THR A 440 2.73 -17.90 29.62
N THR A 441 2.64 -17.90 28.29
CA THR A 441 3.35 -18.86 27.43
C THR A 441 4.77 -18.37 27.10
N LEU A 442 4.97 -17.05 26.96
CA LEU A 442 6.24 -16.41 26.62
C LEU A 442 7.19 -16.18 27.82
N CYS A 443 6.75 -16.47 29.05
CA CYS A 443 7.56 -16.38 30.27
C CYS A 443 7.79 -17.78 30.90
N PRO A 444 8.99 -18.09 31.41
CA PRO A 444 10.19 -17.26 31.44
C PRO A 444 10.73 -16.99 30.03
N ILE A 445 11.22 -15.76 29.81
CA ILE A 445 11.73 -15.36 28.50
C ILE A 445 12.94 -16.23 28.11
N THR A 446 12.87 -16.80 26.91
CA THR A 446 13.89 -17.69 26.36
C THR A 446 15.03 -16.93 25.69
N ASP A 447 16.14 -17.61 25.36
CA ASP A 447 17.26 -16.98 24.65
C ASP A 447 16.82 -16.44 23.28
N ALA A 448 15.91 -17.14 22.58
CA ALA A 448 15.32 -16.69 21.32
C ALA A 448 14.78 -15.24 21.39
N PHE A 449 13.95 -14.92 22.39
CA PHE A 449 13.39 -13.58 22.55
C PHE A 449 14.37 -12.60 23.23
N LEU A 450 15.21 -13.05 24.16
CA LEU A 450 16.25 -12.22 24.80
C LEU A 450 17.27 -11.66 23.80
N LYS A 451 17.63 -12.46 22.78
CA LYS A 451 18.56 -12.06 21.72
C LYS A 451 17.92 -11.16 20.66
N LEU A 452 16.60 -11.06 20.63
CA LEU A 452 15.86 -10.15 19.76
C LEU A 452 15.66 -8.75 20.36
N LYS A 453 16.15 -8.48 21.58
CA LYS A 453 16.17 -7.11 22.16
C LYS A 453 16.93 -6.13 21.28
N HIS A 454 16.54 -4.85 21.33
CA HIS A 454 17.13 -3.80 20.50
C HIS A 454 18.64 -3.64 20.75
N GLU A 455 19.44 -3.45 19.70
CA GLU A 455 20.92 -3.53 19.72
C GLU A 455 21.59 -2.51 20.66
N THR A 456 20.88 -1.45 21.04
CA THR A 456 21.35 -0.44 22.01
C THR A 456 21.22 -0.88 23.47
N THR A 457 20.56 -2.01 23.72
CA THR A 457 20.21 -2.51 25.07
C THR A 457 20.84 -3.87 25.40
N VAL A 458 21.53 -4.48 24.44
CA VAL A 458 22.22 -5.77 24.58
C VAL A 458 23.71 -5.56 24.89
N SER A 459 24.42 -6.64 25.24
CA SER A 459 25.86 -6.56 25.47
C SER A 459 26.64 -6.20 24.19
N PRO A 460 27.85 -5.62 24.30
CA PRO A 460 28.67 -5.28 23.14
C PRO A 460 28.93 -6.46 22.18
N ALA A 461 28.98 -7.68 22.69
CA ALA A 461 29.15 -8.90 21.88
C ALA A 461 27.92 -9.18 20.99
N ILE A 462 26.70 -9.08 21.53
CA ILE A 462 25.47 -9.27 20.74
C ILE A 462 25.28 -8.10 19.75
N LYS A 463 25.63 -6.88 20.15
CA LYS A 463 25.66 -5.74 19.23
C LYS A 463 26.64 -5.94 18.07
N ALA A 464 27.83 -6.49 18.32
CA ALA A 464 28.77 -6.83 17.26
C ALA A 464 28.20 -7.88 16.30
N ASN A 465 27.49 -8.90 16.81
CA ASN A 465 26.81 -9.88 15.98
C ASN A 465 25.69 -9.25 15.11
N PHE A 466 24.92 -8.28 15.64
CA PHE A 466 23.92 -7.54 14.88
C PHE A 466 24.57 -6.77 13.73
N LEU A 467 25.60 -5.96 14.01
CA LEU A 467 26.34 -5.19 13.01
C LEU A 467 26.94 -6.09 11.92
N ALA A 468 27.44 -7.27 12.28
CA ALA A 468 27.97 -8.24 11.32
C ALA A 468 26.86 -8.84 10.42
N ALA A 469 25.70 -9.21 10.99
CA ALA A 469 24.55 -9.69 10.23
C ALA A 469 23.96 -8.59 9.32
N GLN A 470 23.91 -7.34 9.78
CA GLN A 470 23.52 -6.17 8.98
C GLN A 470 24.45 -5.96 7.78
N ALA A 471 25.78 -6.08 7.97
CA ALA A 471 26.76 -5.92 6.90
C ALA A 471 26.58 -6.99 5.81
N VAL A 472 26.41 -8.27 6.21
CA VAL A 472 26.09 -9.36 5.27
C VAL A 472 24.77 -9.10 4.55
N ARG A 473 23.70 -8.71 5.25
CA ARG A 473 22.42 -8.43 4.60
C ARG A 473 22.52 -7.28 3.60
N LYS A 474 23.21 -6.19 3.95
CA LYS A 474 23.46 -5.07 3.05
C LYS A 474 24.23 -5.48 1.78
N GLN A 475 25.11 -6.47 1.89
CA GLN A 475 25.91 -6.97 0.76
C GLN A 475 25.13 -7.92 -0.17
N TYR A 476 24.24 -8.76 0.37
CA TYR A 476 23.66 -9.89 -0.37
C TYR A 476 22.12 -9.89 -0.51
N ALA A 477 21.38 -9.10 0.26
CA ALA A 477 19.93 -9.02 0.09
C ALA A 477 19.58 -8.30 -1.22
N THR A 478 18.73 -8.94 -2.02
CA THR A 478 18.31 -8.46 -3.34
C THR A 478 17.15 -7.48 -3.21
N VAL A 479 16.12 -7.84 -2.43
CA VAL A 479 14.92 -7.01 -2.20
C VAL A 479 14.37 -7.23 -0.80
N LEU A 480 13.77 -6.18 -0.24
CA LEU A 480 13.25 -6.14 1.12
C LEU A 480 11.74 -5.89 1.16
N MET A 481 11.03 -6.53 2.08
CA MET A 481 9.70 -6.09 2.52
C MET A 481 9.74 -5.69 4.00
N CYS A 482 9.16 -4.54 4.32
CA CYS A 482 8.95 -4.07 5.69
C CYS A 482 7.49 -3.65 5.90
N GLY A 483 6.93 -3.94 7.09
CA GLY A 483 5.61 -3.48 7.47
C GLY A 483 5.62 -2.07 8.07
N SER A 484 4.61 -1.27 7.73
CA SER A 484 4.42 0.10 8.24
C SER A 484 3.23 0.25 9.19
N ASP A 485 2.23 -0.64 9.14
CA ASP A 485 1.09 -0.63 10.07
C ASP A 485 1.03 -1.88 10.97
N SER A 486 1.19 -1.60 12.26
CA SER A 486 0.97 -2.48 13.40
C SER A 486 -0.36 -3.24 13.44
N PHE A 487 -1.46 -2.77 12.82
CA PHE A 487 -2.68 -3.58 12.71
C PHE A 487 -2.65 -4.42 11.42
N GLY A 488 -2.36 -3.81 10.28
CA GLY A 488 -2.05 -4.49 9.02
C GLY A 488 -3.27 -4.89 8.20
N LEU A 489 -3.43 -6.14 7.81
CA LEU A 489 -4.63 -6.68 7.18
C LEU A 489 -5.73 -6.98 8.22
N SER A 490 -7.00 -7.07 7.79
CA SER A 490 -8.13 -7.28 8.71
C SER A 490 -8.24 -8.74 9.12
N THR A 491 -7.36 -9.12 10.06
CA THR A 491 -7.14 -10.50 10.50
C THR A 491 -7.22 -10.60 12.03
N ILE A 492 -7.32 -11.83 12.55
CA ILE A 492 -7.31 -12.11 13.99
C ILE A 492 -6.03 -11.62 14.71
N PHE A 493 -4.93 -11.40 13.97
CA PHE A 493 -3.65 -10.97 14.53
C PHE A 493 -3.55 -9.46 14.72
N GLY A 494 -4.27 -8.67 13.91
CA GLY A 494 -4.15 -7.21 13.88
C GLY A 494 -4.39 -6.52 15.23
N PRO A 495 -5.46 -6.84 15.99
CA PRO A 495 -5.68 -6.25 17.31
C PRO A 495 -4.55 -6.53 18.31
N VAL A 496 -3.96 -7.73 18.23
CA VAL A 496 -2.83 -8.14 19.09
C VAL A 496 -1.56 -7.40 18.71
N MET A 497 -1.22 -7.35 17.40
CA MET A 497 -0.05 -6.62 16.91
C MET A 497 -0.14 -5.12 17.20
N LYS A 498 -1.34 -4.53 17.09
CA LYS A 498 -1.62 -3.13 17.47
C LYS A 498 -1.38 -2.87 18.96
N LEU A 499 -1.85 -3.76 19.83
CA LEU A 499 -1.63 -3.67 21.28
C LEU A 499 -0.14 -3.79 21.64
N VAL A 500 0.58 -4.76 21.05
CA VAL A 500 2.02 -4.93 21.28
C VAL A 500 2.80 -3.69 20.83
N SER A 501 2.45 -3.10 19.69
CA SER A 501 3.03 -1.85 19.19
C SER A 501 2.84 -0.69 20.17
N ALA A 502 1.59 -0.46 20.61
CA ALA A 502 1.23 0.63 21.52
C ALA A 502 1.96 0.55 22.86
N LEU A 503 2.19 -0.66 23.36
CA LEU A 503 2.94 -0.91 24.59
C LEU A 503 4.46 -0.80 24.40
N THR A 504 4.96 -1.25 23.25
CA THR A 504 6.39 -1.24 22.93
C THR A 504 6.90 0.15 22.60
N LYS A 505 6.07 1.00 21.97
CA LYS A 505 6.43 2.34 21.50
C LYS A 505 7.60 2.34 20.51
N HIS A 506 7.48 1.54 19.45
CA HIS A 506 8.44 1.46 18.33
C HIS A 506 8.65 2.78 17.56
N GLY A 507 7.84 3.81 17.82
CA GLY A 507 7.68 4.97 16.95
C GLY A 507 6.56 4.76 15.93
N ASP A 508 6.33 5.78 15.10
CA ASP A 508 5.08 5.90 14.33
C ASP A 508 4.92 4.88 13.19
N MET A 509 6.01 4.26 12.73
CA MET A 509 6.02 3.29 11.63
C MET A 509 6.67 1.97 12.03
N ASN A 510 5.84 0.93 12.18
CA ASN A 510 6.27 -0.41 12.61
C ASN A 510 5.20 -1.45 12.26
N ASP A 511 5.59 -2.71 12.16
CA ASP A 511 4.71 -3.83 11.80
C ASP A 511 4.00 -4.50 13.00
N GLY A 512 4.10 -3.91 14.20
CA GLY A 512 3.62 -4.50 15.45
C GLY A 512 4.75 -4.89 16.39
N VAL A 513 5.81 -5.51 15.85
CA VAL A 513 6.96 -6.00 16.64
C VAL A 513 8.32 -5.57 16.09
N VAL A 514 8.42 -5.04 14.87
CA VAL A 514 9.65 -4.51 14.28
C VAL A 514 9.40 -3.08 13.76
N ALA A 515 10.20 -2.12 14.24
CA ALA A 515 10.24 -0.77 13.70
C ALA A 515 10.78 -0.75 12.26
N PHE A 516 10.23 0.11 11.39
CA PHE A 516 10.69 0.24 10.00
C PHE A 516 12.20 0.51 9.92
N GLU A 517 12.75 1.34 10.81
CA GLU A 517 14.19 1.59 10.93
C GLU A 517 15.02 0.30 11.09
N SER A 518 14.64 -0.57 12.04
CA SER A 518 15.29 -1.86 12.26
C SER A 518 15.14 -2.79 11.04
N CYS A 519 13.99 -2.74 10.37
CA CYS A 519 13.73 -3.54 9.16
C CYS A 519 14.55 -3.09 7.94
N ARG A 520 14.75 -1.78 7.74
CA ARG A 520 15.41 -1.23 6.55
C ARG A 520 16.93 -1.07 6.67
N VAL A 521 17.55 -1.40 7.81
CA VAL A 521 18.99 -1.12 8.05
C VAL A 521 19.88 -1.60 6.91
N GLY A 522 20.73 -0.68 6.44
CA GLY A 522 21.60 -0.84 5.28
C GLY A 522 21.03 -0.25 3.99
N PHE A 523 19.73 0.08 3.96
CA PHE A 523 18.99 0.59 2.81
C PHE A 523 18.29 1.92 3.13
N GLU A 524 18.30 2.83 2.15
CA GLU A 524 17.67 4.14 2.29
C GLU A 524 16.14 4.03 2.32
N ALA A 525 15.47 4.85 3.13
CA ALA A 525 14.01 4.85 3.21
C ALA A 525 13.35 5.16 1.85
N SER A 526 13.98 6.01 1.04
CA SER A 526 13.55 6.34 -0.32
C SER A 526 13.71 5.20 -1.35
N SER A 527 14.35 4.08 -0.98
CA SER A 527 14.40 2.89 -1.84
C SER A 527 13.14 2.03 -1.76
N PHE A 528 12.25 2.30 -0.79
CA PHE A 528 11.02 1.55 -0.60
C PHE A 528 9.85 2.24 -1.29
N SER A 529 9.12 1.51 -2.13
CA SER A 529 7.81 1.95 -2.64
C SER A 529 6.67 1.44 -1.76
N ASN A 530 5.55 2.17 -1.74
CA ASN A 530 4.27 1.71 -1.23
C ASN A 530 3.38 1.08 -2.33
N ASN A 531 3.92 0.81 -3.52
CA ASN A 531 3.25 0.11 -4.60
C ASN A 531 4.00 -1.18 -4.95
N TYR A 532 3.30 -2.32 -4.89
CA TYR A 532 3.89 -3.63 -5.23
C TYR A 532 4.43 -3.71 -6.67
N ALA A 533 3.89 -2.87 -7.58
CA ALA A 533 4.19 -2.92 -9.01
C ALA A 533 5.45 -2.15 -9.43
N ASP A 534 6.02 -1.32 -8.56
CA ASP A 534 7.22 -0.52 -8.88
C ASP A 534 8.50 -1.38 -8.91
N GLY A 535 8.45 -2.59 -8.33
CA GLY A 535 9.59 -3.47 -8.15
C GLY A 535 10.52 -3.03 -7.01
N GLY A 536 11.46 -3.90 -6.64
CA GLY A 536 12.43 -3.60 -5.58
C GLY A 536 11.84 -3.68 -4.16
N ASN A 537 12.28 -2.77 -3.29
CA ASN A 537 11.92 -2.80 -1.87
C ASN A 537 10.51 -2.26 -1.64
N TYR A 538 9.75 -2.89 -0.74
CA TYR A 538 8.33 -2.62 -0.52
C TYR A 538 8.03 -2.30 0.95
N LEU A 539 7.38 -1.16 1.15
CA LEU A 539 6.86 -0.70 2.44
C LEU A 539 5.36 -0.99 2.48
N ALA A 540 5.02 -2.12 3.06
CA ALA A 540 3.67 -2.65 3.07
C ALA A 540 2.89 -2.17 4.31
N SER A 541 1.66 -1.67 4.14
CA SER A 541 0.71 -1.31 5.20
C SER A 541 0.06 -2.57 5.80
N VAL A 542 0.93 -3.41 6.37
CA VAL A 542 0.66 -4.77 6.85
C VAL A 542 1.46 -5.05 8.13
N ASN A 543 0.95 -5.93 9.00
CA ASN A 543 1.58 -6.27 10.28
C ASN A 543 2.64 -7.39 10.10
N HIS A 544 3.38 -7.72 11.17
CA HIS A 544 4.46 -8.70 11.13
C HIS A 544 4.01 -10.06 10.58
N PHE A 545 2.86 -10.57 11.01
CA PHE A 545 2.32 -11.83 10.51
C PHE A 545 1.87 -11.74 9.05
N ASP A 546 1.28 -10.62 8.63
CA ASP A 546 0.91 -10.41 7.23
C ASP A 546 2.13 -10.40 6.30
N ASN A 547 3.26 -9.81 6.74
CA ASN A 547 4.53 -9.83 5.99
C ASN A 547 5.00 -11.26 5.66
N SER A 548 4.70 -12.25 6.53
CA SER A 548 5.00 -13.66 6.26
C SER A 548 4.04 -14.34 5.25
N PHE A 549 3.24 -13.57 4.52
CA PHE A 549 2.27 -14.01 3.52
C PHE A 549 1.08 -14.83 4.06
N ARG A 550 1.06 -15.22 5.34
CA ARG A 550 0.08 -16.19 5.86
C ARG A 550 -1.38 -15.73 5.75
N ASN A 551 -1.60 -14.42 5.67
CA ASN A 551 -2.93 -13.78 5.61
C ASN A 551 -3.33 -13.28 4.21
N GLY A 552 -2.53 -13.54 3.17
CA GLY A 552 -2.88 -13.15 1.79
C GLY A 552 -2.61 -11.68 1.45
N ASP A 553 -3.45 -11.11 0.58
CA ASP A 553 -3.42 -9.73 0.10
C ASP A 553 -4.69 -8.97 0.52
N GLY A 554 -4.57 -7.66 0.76
CA GLY A 554 -5.68 -6.77 1.06
C GLY A 554 -6.59 -6.50 -0.14
N TRP A 555 -7.87 -6.24 0.13
CA TRP A 555 -8.89 -5.95 -0.90
C TRP A 555 -8.71 -4.61 -1.61
N TRP A 556 -7.98 -3.70 -0.99
CA TRP A 556 -7.66 -2.36 -1.48
C TRP A 556 -6.25 -1.98 -1.04
N GLY A 557 -5.64 -1.03 -1.75
CA GLY A 557 -4.34 -0.46 -1.39
C GLY A 557 -3.21 -1.19 -2.09
N ALA A 558 -2.48 -0.50 -2.97
CA ALA A 558 -1.27 -1.03 -3.59
C ALA A 558 -0.15 -1.33 -2.56
N ASP A 559 -0.27 -0.78 -1.35
CA ASP A 559 0.57 -0.98 -0.17
C ASP A 559 0.17 -2.20 0.67
N ARG A 560 -0.88 -2.94 0.30
CA ARG A 560 -1.43 -4.04 1.12
C ARG A 560 -1.38 -5.40 0.41
N LYS A 561 -0.44 -5.59 -0.53
CA LYS A 561 -0.38 -6.76 -1.42
C LYS A 561 0.92 -7.57 -1.25
N PRO A 562 1.23 -8.10 -0.06
CA PRO A 562 2.52 -8.76 0.20
C PRO A 562 2.74 -10.01 -0.68
N GLN A 563 1.72 -10.85 -0.89
CA GLN A 563 1.87 -12.01 -1.78
C GLN A 563 2.04 -11.58 -3.23
N LYS A 564 1.29 -10.57 -3.68
CA LYS A 564 1.45 -10.07 -5.05
C LYS A 564 2.82 -9.45 -5.29
N TRP A 565 3.35 -8.67 -4.34
CA TRP A 565 4.73 -8.18 -4.43
C TRP A 565 5.71 -9.33 -4.64
N PHE A 566 5.60 -10.43 -3.87
CA PHE A 566 6.50 -11.57 -4.01
C PHE A 566 6.39 -12.27 -5.38
N GLU A 567 5.19 -12.30 -5.98
CA GLU A 567 5.03 -12.78 -7.36
C GLU A 567 5.69 -11.86 -8.41
N CYS A 568 5.71 -10.55 -8.18
CA CYS A 568 6.09 -9.54 -9.19
C CYS A 568 7.52 -9.02 -9.05
N VAL A 569 8.18 -9.22 -7.91
CA VAL A 569 9.47 -8.59 -7.58
C VAL A 569 10.70 -9.33 -8.15
N LEU A 570 10.54 -10.58 -8.60
CA LEU A 570 11.63 -11.46 -9.08
C LEU A 570 11.52 -11.79 -10.57
#